data_AF-A0A9N7N534-F1
#
_entry.id   AF-A0A9N7N534-F1
#
_cell.length_a   1.000
_cell.length_b   1.000
_cell.length_c   1.000
_cell.angle_alpha   90.00
_cell.angle_beta   90.00
_cell.angle_gamma   90.00
#
_symmetry.space_group_name_H-M   'P 1'
#
loop_
_entity.id
_entity.type
_entity.pdbx_description
1 polymer ?
#
loop_
_entity_poly.entity_id
_entity_poly.type
_entity_poly.pdbx_seq_one_letter_code
_entity_poly.pdbx_strand_id
1 'polypeptide(L)'
;MENNILHGGKRAHTIKHKDYVPTVSDNFSANVVVDGSTVNFGLWDTAGQEDYNRLRTLSYRGADVFLLAFSLISKASYENIANKVRAF
;
A
#
# COMPACT_ATOMS: atom_id res chain seq x y z
N MET A 1 -11.45 37.82 -8.63
CA MET A 1 -12.79 38.28 -9.03
C MET A 1 -13.61 37.04 -9.29
N GLU A 2 -14.61 36.81 -8.45
CA GLU A 2 -15.54 35.69 -8.55
C GLU A 2 -16.43 35.85 -9.78
N ASN A 3 -16.73 34.76 -10.48
CA ASN A 3 -17.85 34.71 -11.41
C ASN A 3 -18.62 33.41 -11.18
N ASN A 4 -19.79 33.57 -10.57
CA ASN A 4 -20.82 32.55 -10.41
C ASN A 4 -21.75 32.64 -11.62
N ILE A 5 -21.91 31.54 -12.37
CA ILE A 5 -23.11 31.33 -13.20
C ILE A 5 -23.62 29.92 -12.90
N LEU A 6 -24.74 29.85 -12.18
CA LEU A 6 -25.52 28.64 -11.96
C LEU A 6 -26.39 28.42 -13.20
N HIS A 7 -26.27 27.24 -13.83
CA HIS A 7 -27.33 26.67 -14.64
C HIS A 7 -27.48 25.19 -14.32
N GLY A 8 -28.73 24.76 -14.19
CA GLY A 8 -29.14 23.50 -13.61
C GLY A 8 -28.44 22.27 -14.21
N GLY A 9 -27.87 21.47 -13.32
CA GLY A 9 -27.32 20.16 -13.58
C GLY A 9 -26.91 19.58 -12.24
N LYS A 10 -27.37 18.36 -11.93
CA LYS A 10 -27.11 17.66 -10.67
C LYS A 10 -25.65 17.88 -10.25
N ARG A 11 -25.40 18.28 -9.00
CA ARG A 11 -24.04 18.30 -8.45
C ARG A 11 -23.51 16.88 -8.57
N ALA A 12 -22.71 16.61 -9.60
CA ALA A 12 -21.78 15.50 -9.55
C ALA A 12 -20.94 15.80 -8.31
N HIS A 13 -21.06 14.92 -7.32
CA HIS A 13 -20.08 14.90 -6.26
C HIS A 13 -18.78 14.53 -6.97
N THR A 14 -18.00 15.53 -7.37
CA THR A 14 -16.68 15.34 -7.95
C THR A 14 -15.87 14.72 -6.83
N ILE A 15 -15.84 13.39 -6.80
CA ILE A 15 -14.90 12.64 -5.97
C ILE A 15 -13.54 13.12 -6.47
N LYS A 16 -12.89 14.00 -5.70
CA LYS A 16 -11.47 14.24 -5.88
C LYS A 16 -10.84 12.86 -5.80
N HIS A 17 -10.33 12.35 -6.92
CA HIS A 17 -9.32 11.31 -6.87
C HIS A 17 -8.27 11.85 -5.92
N LYS A 18 -8.20 11.29 -4.69
CA LYS A 18 -7.10 11.61 -3.79
C LYS A 18 -5.85 11.25 -4.57
N ASP A 19 -5.02 12.25 -4.86
CA ASP A 19 -3.71 12.02 -5.45
C ASP A 19 -3.03 10.94 -4.62
N TYR A 20 -2.65 9.84 -5.26
CA TYR A 20 -1.97 8.75 -4.58
C TYR A 20 -0.59 9.24 -4.17
N VAL A 21 -0.34 9.30 -2.86
CA VAL A 21 0.99 9.55 -2.31
C VAL A 21 1.66 8.20 -2.10
N PRO A 22 2.74 7.86 -2.83
CA PRO A 22 3.44 6.60 -2.64
C PRO A 22 4.05 6.52 -1.23
N THR A 23 3.84 5.39 -0.56
CA THR A 23 4.49 5.11 0.73
C THR A 23 5.98 4.91 0.53
N VAL A 24 6.81 5.49 1.42
CA VAL A 24 8.25 5.18 1.52
C VAL A 24 8.45 3.98 2.45
N SER A 25 7.93 4.08 3.68
CA SER A 25 7.76 2.98 4.62
C SER A 25 6.81 3.41 5.74
N ASP A 26 6.00 2.48 6.24
CA ASP A 26 5.24 2.65 7.49
C ASP A 26 5.40 1.39 8.36
N ASN A 27 5.35 1.56 9.69
CA ASN A 27 5.44 0.47 10.64
C ASN A 27 4.28 0.54 11.63
N PHE A 28 3.61 -0.59 11.78
CA PHE A 28 2.56 -0.78 12.76
C PHE A 28 2.90 -1.96 13.66
N SER A 29 2.69 -1.81 14.97
CA SER A 29 2.82 -2.92 15.91
C SER A 29 1.69 -2.89 16.93
N ALA A 30 1.20 -4.08 17.30
CA ALA A 30 0.14 -4.24 18.28
C ALA A 30 0.25 -5.58 18.98
N ASN A 31 -0.19 -5.66 20.23
CA ASN A 31 -0.45 -6.93 20.88
C ASN A 31 -1.90 -7.34 20.58
N VAL A 32 -2.08 -8.52 20.01
CA VAL A 32 -3.40 -9.07 19.64
C VAL A 32 -3.63 -10.38 20.36
N VAL A 33 -4.87 -10.67 20.74
CA VAL A 33 -5.24 -11.95 21.36
C VAL A 33 -5.85 -12.85 20.30
N VAL A 34 -5.26 -14.02 20.10
CA VAL A 34 -5.71 -15.06 19.16
C VAL A 34 -5.77 -16.38 19.91
N ASP A 35 -6.92 -17.03 19.90
CA ASP A 35 -7.14 -18.31 20.60
C ASP A 35 -6.71 -18.31 22.07
N GLY A 36 -6.95 -17.20 22.78
CA GLY A 36 -6.59 -17.01 24.19
C GLY A 36 -5.11 -16.73 24.44
N SER A 37 -4.27 -16.69 23.40
CA SER A 37 -2.84 -16.35 23.49
C SER A 37 -2.58 -14.93 22.99
N THR A 38 -1.75 -14.18 23.72
CA THR A 38 -1.30 -12.86 23.27
C THR A 38 -0.13 -13.01 22.30
N VAL A 39 -0.27 -12.41 21.12
CA VAL A 39 0.73 -12.39 20.06
C VAL A 39 1.14 -10.94 19.77
N ASN A 40 2.43 -10.70 19.57
CA ASN A 40 2.90 -9.42 19.04
C ASN A 40 2.79 -9.44 17.51
N PHE A 41 1.94 -8.58 16.96
CA PHE A 41 1.73 -8.42 15.54
C PHE A 41 2.47 -7.19 15.04
N GLY A 42 3.43 -7.38 14.15
CA GLY A 42 4.14 -6.32 13.44
C GLY A 42 3.78 -6.31 11.95
N LEU A 43 3.54 -5.13 11.40
CA LEU A 43 3.32 -4.89 9.97
C LEU A 43 4.28 -3.82 9.48
N TRP A 44 5.00 -4.13 8.40
CA TRP A 44 5.86 -3.18 7.69
C TRP A 44 5.26 -2.94 6.30
N ASP A 45 4.61 -1.78 6.11
CA ASP A 45 4.20 -1.31 4.79
C ASP A 45 5.42 -0.68 4.10
N THR A 46 5.68 -1.05 2.85
CA THR A 46 6.92 -0.71 2.15
C THR A 46 6.65 -0.18 0.76
N ALA A 47 7.53 0.71 0.29
CA ALA A 47 7.45 1.25 -1.07
C ALA A 47 7.43 0.14 -2.14
N GLY A 48 6.52 0.29 -3.10
CA GLY A 48 6.38 -0.65 -4.23
C GLY A 48 7.39 -0.45 -5.36
N GLN A 49 8.04 0.71 -5.41
CA GLN A 49 8.97 1.17 -6.44
C GLN A 49 10.33 0.47 -6.34
N GLU A 50 11.01 0.32 -7.48
CA GLU A 50 12.28 -0.42 -7.56
C GLU A 50 13.45 0.30 -6.86
N ASP A 51 13.43 1.64 -6.85
CA ASP A 51 14.44 2.46 -6.17
C ASP A 51 14.55 2.16 -4.67
N TYR A 52 13.47 1.67 -4.07
CA TYR A 52 13.39 1.32 -2.65
C TYR A 52 13.62 -0.18 -2.38
N ASN A 53 13.99 -0.98 -3.38
CA ASN A 53 14.24 -2.42 -3.21
C ASN A 53 15.24 -2.70 -2.07
N ARG A 54 16.36 -1.97 -2.01
CA ARG A 54 17.38 -2.14 -0.96
C ARG A 54 16.85 -1.81 0.43
N LEU A 55 16.04 -0.75 0.54
CA LEU A 55 15.45 -0.33 1.82
C LEU A 55 14.42 -1.38 2.28
N ARG A 56 13.57 -1.85 1.36
CA ARG A 56 12.54 -2.86 1.63
C ARG A 56 13.13 -4.19 2.13
N THR A 57 14.28 -4.61 1.60
CA THR A 57 14.96 -5.85 2.06
C THR A 57 15.38 -5.78 3.52
N LEU A 58 15.62 -4.58 4.09
CA LEU A 58 15.95 -4.45 5.51
C LEU A 58 14.77 -4.85 6.44
N SER A 59 13.53 -4.74 5.95
CA SER A 59 12.32 -5.12 6.68
C SER A 59 12.03 -6.62 6.66
N TYR A 60 12.77 -7.41 5.88
CA TYR A 60 12.50 -8.86 5.72
C TYR A 60 13.00 -9.69 6.90
N ARG A 61 13.99 -9.18 7.65
CA ARG A 61 14.63 -9.93 8.72
C ARG A 61 13.63 -10.17 9.86
N GLY A 62 13.36 -11.44 10.13
CA GLY A 62 12.44 -11.84 11.19
C GLY A 62 10.96 -11.71 10.81
N ALA A 63 10.64 -11.47 9.53
CA ALA A 63 9.27 -11.54 9.05
C ALA A 63 8.84 -13.01 8.94
N ASP A 64 7.72 -13.35 9.59
CA ASP A 64 7.11 -14.68 9.49
C ASP A 64 6.33 -14.87 8.19
N VAL A 65 5.76 -13.78 7.66
CA VAL A 65 4.85 -13.78 6.50
C VAL A 65 5.13 -12.57 5.60
N PHE A 66 5.07 -12.78 4.29
CA PHE A 66 5.10 -11.73 3.28
C PHE A 66 3.76 -11.64 2.55
N LEU A 67 3.21 -10.43 2.46
CA LEU A 67 2.05 -10.13 1.62
C LEU A 67 2.51 -9.47 0.32
N LEU A 68 2.30 -10.14 -0.80
CA LEU A 68 2.56 -9.57 -2.13
C LEU A 68 1.24 -9.25 -2.82
N ALA A 69 1.06 -7.98 -3.18
CA ALA A 69 -0.14 -7.50 -3.86
C ALA A 69 0.20 -7.04 -5.29
N PHE A 70 -0.72 -7.30 -6.21
CA PHE A 70 -0.71 -6.78 -7.57
C PHE A 70 -2.10 -6.23 -7.94
N SER A 71 -2.16 -5.46 -9.01
CA SER A 71 -3.41 -4.89 -9.54
C SER A 71 -3.97 -5.75 -10.66
N LEU A 72 -5.27 -6.09 -10.57
CA LEU A 72 -5.98 -6.87 -11.59
C LEU A 72 -6.05 -6.17 -12.96
N ILE A 73 -5.95 -4.84 -12.98
CA ILE A 73 -5.98 -4.03 -14.20
C ILE A 73 -4.58 -3.66 -14.70
N SER A 74 -3.51 -4.17 -14.07
CA SER A 74 -2.13 -3.93 -14.48
C SER A 74 -1.36 -5.24 -14.56
N LYS A 75 -1.26 -5.78 -15.77
CA LYS A 75 -0.48 -7.00 -16.06
C LYS A 75 0.98 -6.86 -15.61
N ALA A 76 1.58 -5.69 -15.81
CA ALA A 76 2.95 -5.41 -15.38
C ALA A 76 3.12 -5.58 -13.85
N SER A 77 2.13 -5.18 -13.06
CA SER A 77 2.18 -5.37 -11.60
C SER A 77 2.14 -6.85 -11.20
N TYR A 78 1.39 -7.68 -11.93
CA TYR A 78 1.33 -9.13 -11.72
C TYR A 78 2.65 -9.80 -12.11
N GLU A 79 3.19 -9.48 -13.29
CA GLU A 79 4.46 -10.01 -13.77
C GLU A 79 5.62 -9.67 -12.81
N ASN A 80 5.57 -8.48 -12.17
CA ASN A 80 6.57 -8.06 -11.21
C ASN A 80 6.57 -8.86 -9.89
N ILE A 81 5.50 -9.61 -9.58
CA ILE A 81 5.45 -10.46 -8.38
C ILE A 81 6.57 -11.49 -8.40
N ALA A 82 6.83 -12.12 -9.55
CA ALA A 82 7.89 -13.12 -9.69
C ALA A 82 9.29 -12.55 -9.38
N ASN A 83 9.54 -11.29 -9.76
CA ASN A 83 10.79 -10.61 -9.45
C ASN A 83 10.92 -10.34 -7.95
N LYS A 84 9.83 -9.93 -7.29
CA LYS A 84 9.83 -9.67 -5.84
C LYS A 84 9.99 -10.94 -5.02
N VAL A 85 9.41 -12.06 -5.45
CA VAL A 85 9.57 -13.37 -4.78
C VAL A 85 11.02 -13.84 -4.77
N ARG A 86 11.76 -13.62 -5.86
CA ARG A 86 13.19 -13.97 -5.95
C ARG A 86 14.10 -13.08 -5.08
N ALA A 87 13.57 -11.99 -4.55
CA ALA A 87 14.33 -11.05 -3.74
C ALA A 87 14.19 -11.29 -2.23
N PHE A 88 13.36 -12.25 -1.82
CA PHE A 88 13.36 -12.83 -0.47
C PHE A 88 14.46 -13.90 -0.38
#